data_AF-A0A4Y7U2L7-F1
#
_entry.id   AF-A0A4Y7U2L7-F1
#
_cell.length_a   1.000
_cell.length_b   1.000
_cell.length_c   1.000
_cell.angle_alpha   90.00
_cell.angle_beta   90.00
_cell.angle_gamma   90.00
#
_symmetry.space_group_name_H-M   'P 1'
#
loop_
_entity.id
_entity.type
_entity.pdbx_description
1 polymer ?
#
loop_
_entity_poly.entity_id
_entity_poly.type
_entity_poly.pdbx_seq_one_letter_code
_entity_poly.pdbx_strand_id
1 'polypeptide(L)'
;PVVMVSSHFSGGCPCESGRGIHLCGNGTNNAEISAMMAPKPQLIVSDGKDWTLAVPELEFPFIQRTYCLYGKKDLVENAHFANEGHDFGVSKRMALYPFMAKYLG
;
A
#
# COMPACT_ATOMS: atom_id res chain seq x y z
N PRO A 1 2.84 -1.06 -4.11
CA PRO A 1 3.13 0.36 -3.79
C PRO A 1 4.21 0.43 -2.71
N VAL A 2 5.14 1.39 -2.77
CA VAL A 2 6.26 1.46 -1.82
C VAL A 2 6.29 2.82 -1.12
N VAL A 3 6.25 2.79 0.22
CA VAL A 3 6.26 3.94 1.14
C VAL A 3 5.25 5.05 0.76
N MET A 4 4.04 4.65 0.34
CA MET A 4 3.04 5.58 -0.22
C MET A 4 1.58 5.36 0.21
N VAL A 5 1.19 4.16 0.67
CA VAL A 5 -0.22 3.87 0.98
C VAL A 5 -0.59 4.46 2.35
N SER A 6 -1.67 5.23 2.40
CA SER A 6 -2.26 5.74 3.63
C SER A 6 -3.75 6.02 3.43
N SER A 7 -4.57 5.80 4.46
CA SER A 7 -5.97 6.21 4.47
C SER A 7 -6.16 7.67 4.91
N HIS A 8 -5.13 8.31 5.45
CA HIS A 8 -5.18 9.62 6.08
C HIS A 8 -4.21 10.65 5.47
N PHE A 9 -3.43 10.26 4.46
CA PHE A 9 -2.58 11.15 3.66
C PHE A 9 -2.76 10.86 2.16
N SER A 10 -3.22 11.87 1.43
CA SER A 10 -3.54 11.77 0.00
C SER A 10 -2.36 12.08 -0.94
N GLY A 11 -1.19 12.45 -0.39
CA GLY A 11 -0.07 13.01 -1.15
C GLY A 11 0.01 14.52 -1.03
N GLY A 12 1.22 15.03 -0.81
CA GLY A 12 1.47 16.44 -0.50
C GLY A 12 1.68 17.32 -1.74
N CYS A 13 1.93 16.71 -2.90
CA CYS A 13 2.13 17.40 -4.16
C CYS A 13 0.82 17.48 -4.97
N PRO A 14 0.56 18.58 -5.69
CA PRO A 14 -0.57 18.64 -6.62
C PRO A 14 -0.57 17.56 -7.71
N CYS A 15 0.57 16.93 -8.02
CA CYS A 15 0.59 15.79 -8.94
C CYS A 15 -0.06 14.53 -8.34
N GLU A 16 -0.14 14.41 -7.02
CA GLU A 16 -0.72 13.28 -6.30
C GLU A 16 -2.19 13.54 -5.95
N SER A 17 -2.50 14.75 -5.47
CA SER A 17 -3.80 15.10 -4.86
C SER A 17 -4.46 16.36 -5.45
N GLY A 18 -3.86 16.99 -6.45
CA GLY A 18 -4.38 18.23 -7.05
C GLY A 18 -5.64 18.03 -7.90
N ARG A 19 -6.01 16.77 -8.18
CA ARG A 19 -7.31 16.40 -8.75
C ARG A 19 -8.18 15.81 -7.66
N GLY A 20 -9.47 16.12 -7.68
CA GLY A 20 -10.45 15.66 -6.70
C GLY A 20 -10.78 14.16 -6.75
N ILE A 21 -9.82 13.29 -7.06
CA ILE A 21 -10.02 11.83 -7.14
C ILE A 21 -10.44 11.24 -5.79
N HIS A 22 -9.94 11.80 -4.68
CA HIS A 22 -10.32 11.37 -3.33
C HIS A 22 -11.74 11.79 -2.93
N LEU A 23 -12.44 12.58 -3.75
CA LEU A 23 -13.85 12.93 -3.55
C LEU A 23 -14.82 11.98 -4.27
N CYS A 24 -14.31 11.04 -5.07
CA CYS A 24 -15.13 10.02 -5.73
C CYS A 24 -15.83 9.12 -4.69
N GLY A 25 -17.02 8.61 -5.03
CA GLY A 25 -17.74 7.66 -4.17
C GLY A 25 -18.21 8.21 -2.83
N ASN A 26 -18.46 9.52 -2.73
CA ASN A 26 -18.71 10.27 -1.47
C ASN A 26 -17.49 10.35 -0.55
N GLY A 27 -16.29 10.16 -1.08
CA GLY A 27 -15.03 10.19 -0.35
C GLY A 27 -14.34 8.84 -0.39
N THR A 28 -13.09 8.84 -0.82
CA THR A 28 -12.22 7.66 -0.88
C THR A 28 -10.80 8.03 -0.42
N ASN A 29 -9.91 7.05 -0.31
CA ASN A 29 -8.52 7.25 0.08
C ASN A 29 -7.59 6.26 -0.64
N ASN A 30 -6.27 6.43 -0.45
CA ASN A 30 -5.29 5.59 -1.14
C ASN A 30 -5.31 4.12 -0.68
N ALA A 31 -5.82 3.81 0.52
CA ALA A 31 -6.00 2.43 0.98
C ALA A 31 -7.14 1.73 0.23
N GLU A 32 -8.28 2.40 0.02
CA GLU A 32 -9.38 1.88 -0.80
C GLU A 32 -8.98 1.74 -2.28
N ILE A 33 -8.27 2.74 -2.83
CA ILE A 33 -7.72 2.67 -4.19
C ILE A 33 -6.76 1.48 -4.31
N SER A 34 -5.90 1.26 -3.31
CA SER A 34 -5.01 0.09 -3.27
C SER A 34 -5.79 -1.22 -3.21
N ALA A 35 -6.89 -1.29 -2.45
CA ALA A 35 -7.73 -2.48 -2.32
C ALA A 35 -8.43 -2.89 -3.63
N MET A 36 -8.64 -1.96 -4.57
CA MET A 36 -9.19 -2.26 -5.90
C MET A 36 -8.32 -3.22 -6.73
N MET A 37 -7.07 -3.47 -6.33
CA MET A 37 -6.22 -4.47 -6.98
C MET A 37 -6.67 -5.91 -6.70
N ALA A 38 -7.49 -6.15 -5.68
CA ALA A 38 -7.98 -7.47 -5.35
C ALA A 38 -8.73 -8.11 -6.56
N PRO A 39 -8.50 -9.40 -6.87
CA PRO A 39 -7.65 -10.36 -6.18
C PRO A 39 -6.28 -10.59 -6.87
N LYS A 40 -5.71 -9.60 -7.54
CA LYS A 40 -4.38 -9.74 -8.14
C LYS A 40 -3.28 -9.64 -7.08
N PRO A 41 -2.10 -10.27 -7.27
CA PRO A 41 -1.00 -10.15 -6.32
C PRO A 41 -0.61 -8.69 -6.02
N GLN A 42 -0.39 -8.36 -4.76
CA GLN A 42 -0.03 -7.01 -4.34
C GLN A 42 0.94 -7.01 -3.14
N LEU A 43 2.05 -6.30 -3.28
CA LEU A 43 2.97 -5.98 -2.19
C LEU A 43 2.79 -4.51 -1.76
N ILE A 44 2.59 -4.30 -0.47
CA ILE A 44 2.60 -2.98 0.17
C ILE A 44 3.86 -2.89 1.02
N VAL A 45 4.73 -1.96 0.70
CA VAL A 45 5.94 -1.70 1.50
C VAL A 45 5.73 -0.44 2.31
N SER A 46 5.97 -0.50 3.62
CA SER A 46 5.79 0.61 4.57
C SER A 46 6.99 0.75 5.51
N ASP A 47 7.12 1.89 6.17
CA ASP A 47 8.14 2.18 7.18
C ASP A 47 7.56 2.89 8.41
N GLY A 48 8.37 3.09 9.44
CA GLY A 48 7.92 3.64 10.71
C GLY A 48 8.11 5.14 10.92
N LYS A 49 8.65 5.87 9.92
CA LYS A 49 8.95 7.31 10.06
C LYS A 49 8.22 8.18 9.04
N ASP A 50 7.21 7.65 8.36
CA ASP A 50 6.33 8.41 7.48
C ASP A 50 4.84 8.06 7.70
N TRP A 51 3.99 8.56 6.82
CA TRP A 51 2.54 8.33 6.86
C TRP A 51 2.13 6.85 6.71
N THR A 52 3.05 5.97 6.32
CA THR A 52 2.81 4.52 6.20
C THR A 52 3.05 3.74 7.51
N LEU A 53 3.43 4.42 8.61
CA LEU A 53 3.55 3.82 9.94
C LEU A 53 2.28 3.06 10.37
N ALA A 54 1.11 3.57 10.00
CA ALA A 54 -0.18 2.96 10.36
C ALA A 54 -0.50 1.68 9.56
N VAL A 55 0.19 1.42 8.44
CA VAL A 55 -0.15 0.35 7.49
C VAL A 55 -0.33 -1.02 8.15
N PRO A 56 0.56 -1.50 9.04
CA PRO A 56 0.40 -2.83 9.64
C PRO A 56 -0.89 -2.99 10.46
N GLU A 57 -1.36 -1.90 11.08
CA GLU A 57 -2.50 -1.93 12.01
C GLU A 57 -3.81 -1.43 11.39
N LEU A 58 -3.75 -0.59 10.36
CA LEU A 58 -4.91 0.08 9.78
C LEU A 58 -5.14 -0.31 8.33
N GLU A 59 -4.29 0.13 7.40
CA GLU A 59 -4.52 -0.05 5.97
C GLU A 59 -4.38 -1.51 5.52
N PHE A 60 -3.39 -2.26 6.03
CA PHE A 60 -3.17 -3.64 5.61
C PHE A 60 -4.31 -4.58 6.05
N PRO A 61 -4.80 -4.56 7.30
CA PRO A 61 -5.99 -5.33 7.68
C PRO A 61 -7.24 -4.99 6.85
N PHE A 62 -7.44 -3.70 6.54
CA PHE A 62 -8.53 -3.26 5.67
C PHE A 62 -8.40 -3.83 4.25
N ILE A 63 -7.24 -3.71 3.62
CA ILE A 63 -6.98 -4.24 2.28
C ILE A 63 -7.08 -5.77 2.28
N GLN A 64 -6.50 -6.43 3.27
CA GLN A 64 -6.54 -7.89 3.41
C GLN A 64 -7.98 -8.41 3.56
N ARG A 65 -8.85 -7.69 4.28
CA ARG A 65 -10.29 -8.00 4.34
C ARG A 65 -10.94 -7.97 2.97
N THR A 66 -10.59 -7.02 2.10
CA THR A 66 -11.09 -6.97 0.71
C THR A 66 -10.63 -8.19 -0.09
N TYR A 67 -9.38 -8.63 0.07
CA TYR A 67 -8.90 -9.87 -0.57
C TYR A 67 -9.61 -11.14 -0.04
N CYS A 68 -10.01 -11.16 1.24
CA CYS A 68 -10.80 -12.26 1.81
C CYS A 68 -12.15 -12.43 1.10
N LEU A 69 -12.77 -11.36 0.58
CA LEU A 69 -14.03 -11.44 -0.17
C LEU A 69 -13.91 -12.31 -1.43
N TYR A 70 -12.70 -12.46 -1.96
CA TYR A 70 -12.39 -13.29 -3.12
C TYR A 70 -11.80 -14.66 -2.73
N GLY A 71 -11.67 -14.96 -1.43
CA GLY A 71 -10.96 -16.15 -0.97
C GLY A 71 -9.46 -16.14 -1.31
N LYS A 72 -8.87 -14.95 -1.51
CA LYS A 72 -7.47 -14.76 -1.95
C LYS A 72 -6.64 -13.93 -0.97
N LYS A 73 -6.90 -14.09 0.33
CA LYS A 73 -6.21 -13.38 1.42
C LYS A 73 -4.67 -13.35 1.26
N ASP A 74 -4.09 -14.47 0.84
CA ASP A 74 -2.64 -14.67 0.75
C ASP A 74 -2.00 -14.04 -0.51
N LEU A 75 -2.77 -13.37 -1.37
CA LEU A 75 -2.25 -12.63 -2.52
C LEU A 75 -1.85 -11.19 -2.19
N VAL A 76 -2.11 -10.72 -0.97
CA VAL A 76 -1.64 -9.42 -0.50
C VAL A 76 -0.68 -9.56 0.68
N GLU A 77 0.47 -8.93 0.57
CA GLU A 77 1.58 -9.01 1.53
C GLU A 77 1.99 -7.59 1.96
N ASN A 78 2.38 -7.42 3.23
CA ASN A 78 2.97 -6.19 3.73
C ASN A 78 4.39 -6.44 4.25
N ALA A 79 5.37 -5.71 3.68
CA ALA A 79 6.73 -5.62 4.20
C ALA A 79 6.88 -4.30 4.96
N HIS A 80 6.90 -4.37 6.30
CA HIS A 80 7.00 -3.19 7.16
C HIS A 80 8.38 -3.06 7.80
N PHE A 81 8.99 -1.88 7.66
CA PHE A 81 10.31 -1.55 8.17
C PHE A 81 10.24 -0.52 9.29
N ALA A 82 9.82 -0.95 10.49
CA ALA A 82 9.47 -0.07 11.61
C ALA A 82 10.56 0.93 12.05
N ASN A 83 11.85 0.61 11.86
CA ASN A 83 12.97 1.48 12.29
C ASN A 83 13.52 2.37 11.17
N GLU A 84 13.05 2.18 9.94
CA GLU A 84 13.52 2.90 8.76
C GLU A 84 12.64 4.12 8.46
N GLY A 85 13.05 4.93 7.48
CA GLY A 85 12.26 6.08 7.03
C GLY A 85 12.02 6.11 5.54
N HIS A 86 11.50 7.26 5.09
CA HIS A 86 10.98 7.48 3.76
C HIS A 86 12.07 7.49 2.69
N ASP A 87 12.29 6.32 2.08
CA ASP A 87 13.22 6.13 0.98
C ASP A 87 12.84 4.91 0.12
N PHE A 88 13.53 4.78 -1.01
CA PHE A 88 13.52 3.57 -1.82
C PHE A 88 14.87 2.84 -1.72
N GLY A 89 15.34 2.66 -0.48
CA GLY A 89 16.64 2.08 -0.12
C GLY A 89 16.76 0.58 -0.37
N VAL A 90 17.91 0.01 0.01
CA VAL A 90 18.24 -1.42 -0.24
C VAL A 90 17.18 -2.35 0.36
N SER A 91 16.78 -2.14 1.61
CA SER A 91 15.75 -2.91 2.32
C SER A 91 14.43 -2.99 1.54
N LYS A 92 13.88 -1.84 1.13
CA LYS A 92 12.63 -1.77 0.36
C LYS A 92 12.76 -2.47 -1.00
N ARG A 93 13.91 -2.29 -1.68
CA ARG A 93 14.19 -2.96 -2.95
C ARG A 93 14.30 -4.48 -2.78
N MET A 94 14.93 -4.94 -1.70
CA MET A 94 15.03 -6.37 -1.38
C MET A 94 13.70 -7.01 -0.99
N ALA A 95 12.73 -6.24 -0.49
CA ALA A 95 11.34 -6.71 -0.37
C ALA A 95 10.64 -6.81 -1.74
N LEU A 96 10.90 -5.83 -2.63
CA LEU A 96 10.26 -5.77 -3.94
C LEU A 96 10.76 -6.85 -4.91
N TYR A 97 12.08 -7.08 -5.01
CA TYR A 97 12.65 -7.96 -6.03
C TYR A 97 12.09 -9.39 -6.02
N PRO A 98 11.99 -10.08 -4.88
CA PRO A 98 11.42 -11.43 -4.84
C PRO A 98 9.94 -11.46 -5.25
N PHE A 99 9.17 -10.44 -4.87
CA PHE A 99 7.77 -10.31 -5.27
C PHE A 99 7.63 -10.16 -6.78
N MET A 100 8.44 -9.29 -7.39
CA MET A 100 8.43 -9.07 -8.84
C MET A 100 8.85 -10.34 -9.59
N ALA A 101 9.95 -10.98 -9.18
CA ALA A 101 10.41 -12.24 -9.78
C ALA A 101 9.33 -13.36 -9.69
N LYS A 102 8.62 -13.45 -8.57
CA LYS A 102 7.55 -14.44 -8.37
C LYS A 102 6.37 -14.26 -9.33
N TYR A 103 5.99 -13.02 -9.62
CA TYR A 103 4.75 -12.72 -10.35
C TYR A 103 4.96 -12.20 -11.79
N LEU A 104 6.18 -11.85 -12.19
CA LEU A 104 6.50 -11.32 -13.53
C LEU A 104 7.58 -12.11 -14.29
N GLY A 105 8.32 -13.01 -13.63
CA GLY A 105 9.42 -13.77 -14.25
C GLY A 105 10.71 -12.97 -14.37
#